data_AF-A0ABC8SSY7-F1
#
_entry.id   AF-A0ABC8SSY7-F1
#
_cell.length_a   1.000
_cell.length_b   1.000
_cell.length_c   1.000
_cell.angle_alpha   90.00
_cell.angle_beta   90.00
_cell.angle_gamma   90.00
#
_symmetry.space_group_name_H-M   'P 1'
#
loop_
_entity.id
_entity.type
_entity.pdbx_description
1 polymer ?
#
loop_
_entity_poly.entity_id
_entity_poly.type
_entity_poly.pdbx_seq_one_letter_code
_entity_poly.pdbx_strand_id
1 'polypeptide(L)'
;MANPKRGANSCSNIMSMNGNYFPRKGKIDVEQSCLSKFPDFRESTKSDGNLTLLDGTFALSGLCPLNFSAAESILSITATDCWALLAPYMANVVCCPQFDATLVILIGHSSIYSQPLALNLTDAKHCLSDVEQVLEGQGASENLHEICSMYPSNLTEASCPIVDVKEMDSTVDSSRLLAACEKIDFVDECCNQVCQNPISDAAEKIALKNYSMASSNGDRVLAENSIMINDCKSIVLRWLASKLDPSSANRFLRGLSCCNINKVSE
;
A
#
# COMPACT_ATOMS: atom_id res chain seq x y z
N MET A 1 -27.94 6.29 39.41
CA MET A 1 -27.85 5.62 38.08
C MET A 1 -26.56 6.04 37.45
N ALA A 2 -25.52 5.21 37.60
CA ALA A 2 -24.17 5.48 37.11
C ALA A 2 -23.98 4.78 35.76
N ASN A 3 -23.47 5.56 34.81
CA ASN A 3 -23.18 5.19 33.42
C ASN A 3 -22.05 4.14 33.38
N PRO A 4 -22.18 2.97 32.71
CA PRO A 4 -21.09 2.02 32.64
C PRO A 4 -20.00 2.54 31.71
N LYS A 5 -18.79 2.50 32.24
CA LYS A 5 -17.56 3.03 31.65
C LYS A 5 -17.31 2.47 30.25
N ARG A 6 -16.98 3.40 29.34
CA ARG A 6 -16.34 3.17 28.03
C ARG A 6 -15.14 2.23 28.25
N GLY A 7 -15.26 0.99 27.77
CA GLY A 7 -14.20 -0.01 27.81
C GLY A 7 -13.09 0.37 26.84
N ALA A 8 -12.14 1.19 27.30
CA ALA A 8 -10.82 1.31 26.70
C ALA A 8 -10.03 0.02 26.97
N ASN A 9 -10.42 -1.07 26.31
CA ASN A 9 -9.69 -2.32 26.33
C ASN A 9 -8.49 -2.20 25.38
N SER A 10 -7.41 -1.67 25.95
CA SER A 10 -6.02 -1.84 25.51
C SER A 10 -5.80 -3.18 24.81
N CYS A 11 -5.50 -3.16 23.51
CA CYS A 11 -4.93 -4.29 22.78
C CYS A 11 -3.53 -4.59 23.35
N SER A 12 -3.50 -5.26 24.50
CA SER A 12 -2.39 -5.17 25.45
C SER A 12 -1.13 -5.94 25.03
N ASN A 13 -1.12 -6.58 23.85
CA ASN A 13 -0.03 -7.47 23.42
C ASN A 13 0.47 -7.22 21.98
N ILE A 14 0.03 -6.20 21.25
CA ILE A 14 0.30 -6.08 19.80
C ILE A 14 1.55 -5.25 19.46
N MET A 15 2.42 -4.87 20.40
CA MET A 15 3.69 -4.23 20.03
C MET A 15 4.84 -4.67 20.94
N SER A 16 5.43 -5.82 20.63
CA SER A 16 6.79 -6.14 21.06
C SER A 16 7.73 -5.85 19.89
N MET A 17 8.25 -4.62 19.80
CA MET A 17 9.26 -4.29 18.81
C MET A 17 10.55 -5.06 19.10
N ASN A 18 10.89 -6.02 18.23
CA ASN A 18 12.22 -6.60 18.18
C ASN A 18 13.15 -5.64 17.43
N GLY A 19 13.80 -4.74 18.18
CA GLY A 19 14.86 -3.87 17.68
C GLY A 19 15.55 -3.21 18.87
N ASN A 20 16.85 -3.44 19.04
CA ASN A 20 17.66 -2.99 20.18
C ASN A 20 17.95 -1.47 20.21
N TYR A 21 17.04 -0.63 19.73
CA TYR A 21 17.14 0.82 19.88
C TYR A 21 15.81 1.35 20.41
N PHE A 22 15.87 2.03 21.56
CA PHE A 22 14.81 2.62 22.42
C PHE A 22 14.37 1.82 23.66
N PRO A 23 14.27 2.48 24.83
CA PRO A 23 14.23 1.81 26.13
C PRO A 23 12.88 1.18 26.45
N ARG A 24 12.95 0.05 27.16
CA ARG A 24 11.83 -0.76 27.64
C ARG A 24 10.87 0.01 28.56
N LYS A 25 9.60 -0.42 28.49
CA LYS A 25 8.45 -0.17 29.39
C LYS A 25 7.76 1.19 29.24
N GLY A 26 6.86 1.26 28.27
CA GLY A 26 5.75 2.20 28.22
C GLY A 26 4.63 1.60 27.38
N LYS A 27 3.36 1.81 27.76
CA LYS A 27 2.23 1.62 26.83
C LYS A 27 2.48 2.57 25.66
N ILE A 28 2.98 2.05 24.55
CA ILE A 28 3.00 2.82 23.31
C ILE A 28 1.57 2.72 22.77
N ASP A 29 0.89 3.86 22.70
CA ASP A 29 -0.40 3.96 22.03
C ASP A 29 -0.23 3.45 20.60
N VAL A 30 -1.06 2.51 20.16
CA VAL A 30 -0.97 1.94 18.80
C VAL A 30 -1.04 3.07 17.78
N GLU A 31 -1.89 4.08 18.03
CA GLU A 31 -1.96 5.28 17.21
C GLU A 31 -0.62 6.03 17.21
N GLN A 32 0.01 6.22 18.37
CA GLN A 32 1.30 6.91 18.46
C GLN A 32 2.46 6.08 17.90
N SER A 33 2.41 4.76 17.94
CA SER A 33 3.41 3.91 17.28
C SER A 33 3.27 3.96 15.76
N CYS A 34 2.04 3.87 15.26
CA CYS A 34 1.72 4.00 13.84
C CYS A 34 2.09 5.40 13.31
N LEU A 35 1.72 6.45 14.04
CA LEU A 35 2.07 7.83 13.72
C LEU A 35 3.57 8.12 13.93
N SER A 36 4.25 7.45 14.88
CA SER A 36 5.71 7.60 15.05
C SER A 36 6.52 6.93 13.95
N LYS A 37 5.97 5.93 13.26
CA LYS A 37 6.56 5.34 12.04
C LYS A 37 6.42 6.27 10.84
N PHE A 38 5.44 7.15 10.89
CA PHE A 38 5.05 8.04 9.81
C PHE A 38 4.96 9.48 10.30
N PRO A 39 6.07 10.07 10.80
CA PRO A 39 6.06 11.45 11.22
C PRO A 39 5.71 12.33 10.01
N ASP A 40 4.67 13.16 10.16
CA ASP A 40 4.42 14.27 9.25
C ASP A 40 5.61 15.24 9.39
N PHE A 41 6.67 15.04 8.59
CA PHE A 41 7.77 15.99 8.48
C PHE A 41 7.27 17.21 7.73
N ARG A 42 6.46 18.02 8.41
CA ARG A 42 6.07 19.34 7.95
C ARG A 42 7.17 20.33 8.33
N GLU A 43 8.32 20.21 7.69
CA GLU A 43 9.35 21.25 7.72
C GLU A 43 9.59 21.79 6.31
N SER A 44 8.78 22.80 6.00
CA SER A 44 9.02 23.90 5.06
C SER A 44 10.15 23.73 4.03
N THR A 45 9.81 23.16 2.87
CA THR A 45 10.17 23.79 1.60
C THR A 45 8.89 24.08 0.83
N LYS A 46 8.56 25.36 0.77
CA LYS A 46 7.58 25.89 -0.17
C LYS A 46 8.19 25.71 -1.56
N SER A 47 7.92 24.57 -2.20
CA SER A 47 8.14 24.44 -3.64
C SER A 47 7.04 25.24 -4.30
N ASP A 48 7.35 26.49 -4.63
CA ASP A 48 6.48 27.31 -5.48
C ASP A 48 6.21 26.51 -6.76
N GLY A 49 4.93 26.44 -7.13
CA GLY A 49 4.45 25.71 -8.30
C GLY A 49 5.21 26.08 -9.55
N ASN A 50 6.22 25.27 -9.85
CA ASN A 50 6.80 24.99 -11.14
C ASN A 50 7.83 23.89 -10.91
N LEU A 51 7.72 22.82 -11.68
CA LEU A 51 8.74 21.78 -11.79
C LEU A 51 9.98 22.38 -12.50
N THR A 52 10.62 23.39 -11.91
CA THR A 52 11.93 23.85 -12.36
C THR A 52 12.97 22.90 -11.79
N LEU A 53 13.28 21.90 -12.61
CA LEU A 53 14.49 21.07 -12.61
C LEU A 53 15.70 21.91 -12.17
N LEU A 54 16.10 21.79 -10.91
CA LEU A 54 17.42 22.24 -10.46
C LEU A 54 18.41 21.11 -10.70
N ASP A 55 19.08 21.20 -11.84
CA ASP A 55 20.45 20.71 -12.11
C ASP A 55 20.78 19.24 -11.81
N GLY A 56 19.81 18.35 -12.01
CA GLY A 56 19.99 16.91 -12.20
C GLY A 56 18.98 16.43 -13.23
N THR A 57 19.41 16.21 -14.48
CA THR A 57 18.53 15.67 -15.52
C THR A 57 18.27 14.20 -15.23
N PHE A 58 17.25 13.89 -14.44
CA PHE A 58 16.69 12.54 -14.34
C PHE A 58 15.97 12.23 -15.67
N ALA A 59 16.38 11.15 -16.33
CA ALA A 59 15.91 10.80 -17.66
C ALA A 59 14.75 9.81 -17.54
N LEU A 60 13.55 10.34 -17.30
CA LEU A 60 12.32 9.54 -17.40
C LEU A 60 12.24 8.89 -18.78
N SER A 61 11.84 7.63 -18.82
CA SER A 61 11.67 6.89 -20.07
C SER A 61 10.62 7.53 -20.98
N GLY A 62 9.64 8.24 -20.39
CA GLY A 62 8.52 8.84 -21.10
C GLY A 62 7.50 7.82 -21.60
N LEU A 63 7.64 6.55 -21.19
CA LEU A 63 6.82 5.43 -21.63
C LEU A 63 5.86 4.93 -20.54
N CYS A 64 6.04 5.37 -19.29
CA CYS A 64 5.10 5.04 -18.23
C CYS A 64 3.76 5.80 -18.38
N PRO A 65 2.60 5.11 -18.45
CA PRO A 65 1.30 5.77 -18.54
C PRO A 65 0.78 6.38 -17.22
N LEU A 66 1.50 6.24 -16.11
CA LEU A 66 1.06 6.73 -14.80
C LEU A 66 1.15 8.26 -14.71
N ASN A 67 0.20 8.86 -13.99
CA ASN A 67 0.15 10.30 -13.78
C ASN A 67 0.80 10.67 -12.43
N PHE A 68 2.07 11.06 -12.46
CA PHE A 68 2.81 11.45 -11.26
C PHE A 68 2.29 12.75 -10.62
N SER A 69 1.75 13.68 -11.42
CA SER A 69 1.21 14.94 -10.89
C SER A 69 -0.03 14.70 -10.03
N ALA A 70 -0.83 13.68 -10.33
CA ALA A 70 -2.02 13.34 -9.54
C ALA A 70 -1.68 12.84 -8.12
N ALA A 71 -0.44 12.38 -7.87
CA ALA A 71 0.01 11.85 -6.59
C ALA A 71 1.31 12.50 -6.09
N GLU A 72 1.58 13.75 -6.48
CA GLU A 72 2.81 14.48 -6.15
C GLU A 72 3.09 14.51 -4.63
N SER A 73 2.05 14.78 -3.82
CA SER A 73 2.18 14.77 -2.37
C SER A 73 2.60 13.40 -1.82
N ILE A 74 2.14 12.31 -2.44
CA ILE A 74 2.46 10.94 -2.01
C ILE A 74 3.88 10.57 -2.42
N LEU A 75 4.32 10.99 -3.60
CA LEU A 75 5.71 10.85 -4.03
C LEU A 75 6.67 11.56 -3.08
N SER A 76 6.33 12.78 -2.64
CA SER A 76 7.13 13.53 -1.67
C SER A 76 7.19 12.88 -0.28
N ILE A 77 6.07 12.37 0.21
CA ILE A 77 6.03 11.58 1.46
C ILE A 77 6.93 10.35 1.33
N THR A 78 6.86 9.66 0.20
CA THR A 78 7.65 8.45 -0.06
C THR A 78 9.14 8.73 -0.15
N ALA A 79 9.53 9.82 -0.81
CA ALA A 79 10.93 10.23 -0.85
C ALA A 79 11.49 10.52 0.54
N THR A 80 10.66 11.10 1.42
CA THR A 80 11.01 11.33 2.83
C THR A 80 11.12 10.03 3.62
N ASP A 81 10.12 9.14 3.49
CA ASP A 81 10.08 7.84 4.16
C ASP A 81 11.21 6.89 3.69
N CYS A 82 11.68 7.08 2.45
CA CYS A 82 12.76 6.34 1.80
C CYS A 82 14.05 7.16 1.65
N TRP A 83 14.27 8.16 2.50
CA TRP A 83 15.44 9.03 2.40
C TRP A 83 16.75 8.23 2.34
N ALA A 84 17.65 8.59 1.42
CA ALA A 84 18.81 7.77 1.03
C ALA A 84 19.68 7.29 2.21
N LEU A 85 19.84 8.12 3.23
CA LEU A 85 20.67 7.81 4.41
C LEU A 85 20.02 6.83 5.39
N LEU A 86 18.69 6.71 5.35
CA LEU A 86 17.90 5.93 6.31
C LEU A 86 17.24 4.69 5.68
N ALA A 87 17.04 4.67 4.36
CA ALA A 87 16.31 3.61 3.68
C ALA A 87 16.83 2.20 4.00
N PRO A 88 18.14 1.89 3.99
CA PRO A 88 18.63 0.54 4.32
C PRO A 88 18.30 0.10 5.75
N TYR A 89 18.13 1.05 6.68
CA TYR A 89 17.84 0.79 8.09
C TYR A 89 16.34 0.75 8.39
N MET A 90 15.53 1.53 7.66
CA MET A 90 14.09 1.66 7.87
C MET A 90 13.23 1.01 6.77
N ALA A 91 13.86 0.28 5.84
CA ALA A 91 13.26 -0.41 4.70
C ALA A 91 11.96 -1.13 5.09
N ASN A 92 12.05 -2.10 5.99
CA ASN A 92 10.94 -2.99 6.31
C ASN A 92 9.84 -2.35 7.17
N VAL A 93 10.07 -1.17 7.75
CA VAL A 93 9.16 -0.56 8.73
C VAL A 93 8.43 0.65 8.17
N VAL A 94 9.09 1.44 7.33
CA VAL A 94 8.59 2.73 6.85
C VAL A 94 8.70 2.80 5.33
N CYS A 95 9.92 2.71 4.79
CA CYS A 95 10.17 2.96 3.37
C CYS A 95 9.43 2.00 2.44
N CYS A 96 9.62 0.69 2.57
CA CYS A 96 9.04 -0.27 1.62
C CYS A 96 7.51 -0.35 1.69
N PRO A 97 6.87 -0.30 2.88
CA PRO A 97 5.42 -0.13 2.95
C PRO A 97 4.91 1.13 2.24
N GLN A 98 5.63 2.25 2.35
CA GLN A 98 5.26 3.51 1.71
C GLN A 98 5.50 3.48 0.19
N PHE A 99 6.59 2.84 -0.24
CA PHE A 99 6.90 2.66 -1.66
C PHE A 99 5.86 1.77 -2.36
N ASP A 100 5.50 0.64 -1.76
CA ASP A 100 4.43 -0.23 -2.25
C ASP A 100 3.08 0.51 -2.29
N ALA A 101 2.73 1.22 -1.22
CA ALA A 101 1.51 2.04 -1.18
C ALA A 101 1.46 3.07 -2.31
N THR A 102 2.59 3.69 -2.63
CA THR A 102 2.69 4.68 -3.70
C THR A 102 2.45 4.08 -5.07
N LEU A 103 3.00 2.89 -5.34
CA LEU A 103 2.76 2.17 -6.59
C LEU A 103 1.28 1.78 -6.71
N VAL A 104 0.67 1.30 -5.62
CA VAL A 104 -0.77 0.99 -5.56
C VAL A 104 -1.61 2.23 -5.88
N ILE A 105 -1.27 3.38 -5.29
CA ILE A 105 -1.99 4.65 -5.49
C ILE A 105 -1.86 5.13 -6.94
N LEU A 106 -0.64 5.15 -7.48
CA LEU A 106 -0.40 5.60 -8.85
C LEU A 106 -1.17 4.76 -9.87
N ILE A 107 -1.12 3.43 -9.73
CA ILE A 107 -1.86 2.53 -10.62
C ILE A 107 -3.36 2.80 -10.48
N GLY A 108 -3.89 2.74 -9.25
CA GLY A 108 -5.32 2.94 -8.98
C GLY A 108 -5.86 4.28 -9.48
N HIS A 109 -5.13 5.37 -9.29
CA HIS A 109 -5.53 6.69 -9.81
C HIS A 109 -5.52 6.73 -11.34
N SER A 110 -4.54 6.09 -11.99
CA SER A 110 -4.54 5.99 -13.45
C SER A 110 -5.74 5.18 -13.96
N SER A 111 -6.15 4.14 -13.22
CA SER A 111 -7.26 3.25 -13.55
C SER A 111 -8.63 3.93 -13.59
N ILE A 112 -8.78 5.09 -12.95
CA ILE A 112 -10.00 5.91 -13.03
C ILE A 112 -10.37 6.19 -14.50
N TYR A 113 -9.36 6.43 -15.34
CA TYR A 113 -9.54 6.77 -16.75
C TYR A 113 -9.17 5.62 -17.68
N SER A 114 -8.09 4.89 -17.38
CA SER A 114 -7.61 3.82 -18.26
C SER A 114 -8.48 2.56 -18.19
N GLN A 115 -9.12 2.29 -17.03
CA GLN A 115 -9.86 1.08 -16.61
C GLN A 115 -9.03 -0.06 -15.98
N PRO A 116 -7.90 -0.51 -16.53
CA PRO A 116 -7.11 -1.58 -15.92
C PRO A 116 -6.48 -1.18 -14.58
N LEU A 117 -6.57 -2.08 -13.60
CA LEU A 117 -5.92 -2.06 -12.27
C LEU A 117 -4.58 -2.80 -12.26
N ALA A 118 -4.04 -3.07 -13.44
CA ALA A 118 -2.78 -3.75 -13.65
C ALA A 118 -2.10 -3.19 -14.89
N LEU A 119 -0.78 -3.13 -14.85
CA LEU A 119 0.03 -2.79 -16.01
C LEU A 119 0.39 -4.06 -16.78
N ASN A 120 0.61 -3.93 -18.09
CA ASN A 120 1.32 -4.98 -18.82
C ASN A 120 2.81 -4.95 -18.41
N LEU A 121 3.54 -6.03 -18.68
CA LEU A 121 4.92 -6.19 -18.22
C LEU A 121 5.87 -5.11 -18.77
N THR A 122 5.61 -4.58 -19.97
CA THR A 122 6.44 -3.53 -20.57
C THR A 122 6.23 -2.21 -19.85
N ASP A 123 4.98 -1.80 -19.67
CA ASP A 123 4.62 -0.58 -18.94
C ASP A 123 5.07 -0.66 -17.49
N ALA A 124 4.96 -1.83 -16.85
CA ALA A 124 5.43 -2.05 -15.49
C ALA A 124 6.94 -1.80 -15.33
N LYS A 125 7.76 -2.19 -16.32
CA LYS A 125 9.21 -1.92 -16.30
C LYS A 125 9.51 -0.43 -16.41
N HIS A 126 8.87 0.24 -17.36
CA HIS A 126 9.03 1.69 -17.54
C HIS A 126 8.54 2.46 -16.32
N CYS A 127 7.39 2.10 -15.77
CA CYS A 127 6.82 2.77 -14.61
C CYS A 127 7.61 2.57 -13.34
N LEU A 128 8.10 1.36 -13.06
CA LEU A 128 8.93 1.15 -11.87
C LEU A 128 10.19 2.03 -11.93
N SER A 129 10.87 2.04 -13.09
CA SER A 129 12.06 2.88 -13.31
C SER A 129 11.76 4.38 -13.24
N ASP A 130 10.66 4.84 -13.85
CA ASP A 130 10.30 6.27 -13.83
C ASP A 130 9.90 6.74 -12.43
N VAL A 131 9.20 5.91 -11.65
CA VAL A 131 8.86 6.23 -10.25
C VAL A 131 10.12 6.34 -9.40
N GLU A 132 11.07 5.40 -9.53
CA GLU A 132 12.34 5.46 -8.80
C GLU A 132 13.11 6.75 -9.13
N GLN A 133 13.24 7.10 -10.41
CA GLN A 133 13.92 8.34 -10.80
C GLN A 133 13.25 9.59 -10.24
N VAL A 134 11.92 9.62 -10.16
CA VAL A 134 11.19 10.73 -9.53
C VAL A 134 11.49 10.81 -8.03
N LEU A 135 11.54 9.66 -7.34
CA LEU A 135 11.83 9.60 -5.90
C LEU A 135 13.29 9.95 -5.59
N GLU A 136 14.24 9.44 -6.38
CA GLU A 136 15.67 9.77 -6.30
C GLU A 136 15.90 11.28 -6.50
N GLY A 137 15.20 11.89 -7.47
CA GLY A 137 15.23 13.34 -7.67
C GLY A 137 14.67 14.16 -6.50
N GLN A 138 13.93 13.52 -5.59
CA GLN A 138 13.43 14.11 -4.35
C GLN A 138 14.25 13.69 -3.12
N GLY A 139 15.37 12.99 -3.30
CA GLY A 139 16.31 12.60 -2.25
C GLY A 139 16.10 11.19 -1.67
N ALA A 140 15.22 10.37 -2.26
CA ALA A 140 15.10 8.97 -1.87
C ALA A 140 16.39 8.19 -2.17
N SER A 141 16.53 7.01 -1.56
CA SER A 141 17.61 6.08 -1.90
C SER A 141 17.53 5.64 -3.36
N GLU A 142 18.68 5.43 -3.98
CA GLU A 142 18.77 4.71 -5.24
C GLU A 142 18.40 3.23 -5.05
N ASN A 143 17.96 2.57 -6.13
CA ASN A 143 17.65 1.12 -6.18
C ASN A 143 16.61 0.67 -5.14
N LEU A 144 15.53 1.45 -4.95
CA LEU A 144 14.44 1.10 -4.03
C LEU A 144 13.81 -0.25 -4.35
N HIS A 145 13.74 -0.63 -5.62
CA HIS A 145 13.23 -1.92 -6.06
C HIS A 145 14.07 -3.09 -5.50
N GLU A 146 15.38 -2.94 -5.38
CA GLU A 146 16.25 -3.94 -4.73
C GLU A 146 16.06 -3.93 -3.21
N ILE A 147 16.08 -2.73 -2.60
CA ILE A 147 15.91 -2.55 -1.14
C ILE A 147 14.57 -3.14 -0.66
N CYS A 148 13.52 -2.94 -1.45
CA CYS A 148 12.16 -3.35 -1.12
C CYS A 148 11.72 -4.64 -1.79
N SER A 149 12.59 -5.30 -2.57
CA SER A 149 12.25 -6.50 -3.34
C SER A 149 10.99 -6.34 -4.21
N MET A 150 10.85 -5.17 -4.83
CA MET A 150 9.75 -4.84 -5.73
C MET A 150 10.19 -5.06 -7.17
N TYR A 151 9.39 -5.78 -7.95
CA TYR A 151 9.70 -6.10 -9.34
C TYR A 151 8.56 -5.67 -10.25
N PRO A 152 8.79 -5.51 -11.56
CA PRO A 152 7.72 -5.18 -12.52
C PRO A 152 6.53 -6.14 -12.46
N SER A 153 6.74 -7.43 -12.14
CA SER A 153 5.67 -8.40 -11.94
C SER A 153 4.72 -8.05 -10.80
N ASN A 154 5.18 -7.30 -9.79
CA ASN A 154 4.33 -6.84 -8.69
C ASN A 154 3.33 -5.76 -9.14
N LEU A 155 3.52 -5.11 -10.30
CA LEU A 155 2.65 -4.07 -10.86
C LEU A 155 1.65 -4.63 -11.89
N THR A 156 1.76 -5.91 -12.26
CA THR A 156 0.85 -6.55 -13.22
C THR A 156 -0.35 -7.19 -12.52
N GLU A 157 -1.15 -7.95 -13.26
CA GLU A 157 -2.29 -8.71 -12.76
C GLU A 157 -1.90 -10.00 -12.03
N ALA A 158 -0.68 -10.48 -12.30
CA ALA A 158 -0.21 -11.80 -11.90
C ALA A 158 -1.24 -12.89 -12.25
N SER A 159 -1.86 -13.54 -11.26
CA SER A 159 -2.87 -14.60 -11.50
C SER A 159 -4.32 -14.18 -11.22
N CYS A 160 -4.58 -12.91 -10.88
CA CYS A 160 -5.94 -12.48 -10.53
C CYS A 160 -6.85 -12.36 -11.76
N PRO A 161 -8.05 -12.99 -11.78
CA PRO A 161 -8.88 -13.05 -12.99
C PRO A 161 -9.70 -11.78 -13.29
N ILE A 162 -9.82 -10.85 -12.36
CA ILE A 162 -10.52 -9.58 -12.58
C ILE A 162 -9.57 -8.44 -12.31
N VAL A 163 -9.36 -7.60 -13.31
CA VAL A 163 -8.39 -6.49 -13.27
C VAL A 163 -8.96 -5.18 -13.78
N ASP A 164 -10.22 -5.14 -14.19
CA ASP A 164 -10.87 -3.92 -14.68
C ASP A 164 -11.75 -3.28 -13.61
N VAL A 165 -11.67 -1.95 -13.45
CA VAL A 165 -12.46 -1.19 -12.47
C VAL A 165 -13.97 -1.48 -12.60
N LYS A 166 -14.49 -1.50 -13.83
CA LYS A 166 -15.91 -1.75 -14.10
C LYS A 166 -16.37 -3.14 -13.68
N GLU A 167 -15.55 -4.16 -13.95
CA GLU A 167 -15.89 -5.52 -13.56
C GLU A 167 -15.80 -5.69 -12.04
N MET A 168 -14.81 -5.05 -11.42
CA MET A 168 -14.70 -4.97 -9.97
C MET A 168 -15.93 -4.34 -9.32
N ASP A 169 -16.39 -3.19 -9.82
CA ASP A 169 -17.58 -2.49 -9.29
C ASP A 169 -18.84 -3.37 -9.30
N SER A 170 -18.94 -4.31 -10.25
CA SER A 170 -20.05 -5.27 -10.32
C SER A 170 -19.86 -6.54 -9.48
N THR A 171 -18.61 -6.84 -9.08
CA THR A 171 -18.24 -8.09 -8.41
C THR A 171 -18.15 -7.92 -6.90
N VAL A 172 -17.55 -6.83 -6.41
CA VAL A 172 -17.36 -6.60 -4.97
C VAL A 172 -18.50 -5.82 -4.34
N ASP A 173 -18.64 -5.95 -3.03
CA ASP A 173 -19.48 -5.05 -2.25
C ASP A 173 -18.71 -3.75 -1.99
N SER A 174 -18.77 -2.84 -2.96
CA SER A 174 -18.09 -1.55 -2.89
C SER A 174 -18.52 -0.74 -1.66
N SER A 175 -19.79 -0.85 -1.27
CA SER A 175 -20.32 -0.11 -0.11
C SER A 175 -19.69 -0.58 1.20
N ARG A 176 -19.57 -1.90 1.39
CA ARG A 176 -18.91 -2.50 2.56
C ARG A 176 -17.41 -2.19 2.58
N LEU A 177 -16.73 -2.27 1.44
CA LEU A 177 -15.30 -1.97 1.32
C LEU A 177 -15.00 -0.50 1.65
N LEU A 178 -15.72 0.44 1.05
CA LEU A 178 -15.50 1.87 1.29
C LEU A 178 -15.85 2.26 2.73
N ALA A 179 -16.95 1.74 3.28
CA ALA A 179 -17.33 2.00 4.67
C ALA A 179 -16.27 1.53 5.68
N ALA A 180 -15.56 0.43 5.37
CA ALA A 180 -14.51 -0.11 6.22
C ALA A 180 -13.15 0.59 6.06
N CYS A 181 -12.82 1.03 4.84
CA CYS A 181 -11.45 1.44 4.50
C CYS A 181 -11.26 2.96 4.29
N GLU A 182 -12.31 3.73 4.00
CA GLU A 182 -12.20 5.17 3.71
C GLU A 182 -11.69 5.97 4.92
N LYS A 183 -12.08 5.58 6.13
CA LYS A 183 -11.71 6.26 7.38
C LYS A 183 -11.19 5.25 8.39
N ILE A 184 -9.95 4.84 8.18
CA ILE A 184 -9.32 3.83 9.04
C ILE A 184 -9.06 4.38 10.45
N ASP A 185 -9.49 3.61 11.45
CA ASP A 185 -9.03 3.73 12.83
C ASP A 185 -7.88 2.74 13.02
N PHE A 186 -6.68 3.25 13.32
CA PHE A 186 -5.48 2.40 13.41
C PHE A 186 -5.57 1.37 14.53
N VAL A 187 -6.24 1.70 15.64
CA VAL A 187 -6.38 0.77 16.77
C VAL A 187 -7.33 -0.34 16.39
N ASP A 188 -8.50 0.01 15.85
CA ASP A 188 -9.51 -0.95 15.45
C ASP A 188 -9.01 -1.84 14.30
N GLU A 189 -8.29 -1.28 13.33
CA GLU A 189 -7.65 -2.06 12.27
C GLU A 189 -6.64 -3.07 12.82
N CYS A 190 -5.78 -2.64 13.75
CA CYS A 190 -4.75 -3.53 14.31
C CYS A 190 -5.33 -4.65 15.18
N CYS A 191 -6.51 -4.44 15.75
CA CYS A 191 -7.10 -5.40 16.69
C CYS A 191 -8.18 -6.27 16.04
N ASN A 192 -8.93 -5.73 15.08
CA ASN A 192 -10.11 -6.36 14.51
C ASN A 192 -10.05 -6.49 12.97
N GLN A 193 -9.00 -5.97 12.32
CA GLN A 193 -8.80 -6.06 10.85
C GLN A 193 -10.04 -5.59 10.08
N VAL A 194 -10.61 -4.46 10.49
CA VAL A 194 -11.90 -3.95 9.99
C VAL A 194 -11.89 -3.72 8.49
N CYS A 195 -10.78 -3.23 7.93
CA CYS A 195 -10.58 -3.05 6.49
C CYS A 195 -9.94 -4.28 5.84
N GLN A 196 -8.96 -4.93 6.50
CA GLN A 196 -8.31 -6.15 5.99
C GLN A 196 -9.27 -7.32 5.73
N ASN A 197 -10.29 -7.49 6.57
CA ASN A 197 -11.27 -8.58 6.44
C ASN A 197 -12.13 -8.40 5.16
N PRO A 198 -12.83 -7.28 4.93
CA PRO A 198 -13.52 -7.01 3.66
C PRO A 198 -12.62 -7.12 2.42
N ILE A 199 -11.35 -6.69 2.50
CA ILE A 199 -10.38 -6.86 1.39
C ILE A 199 -10.13 -8.33 1.10
N SER A 200 -9.93 -9.15 2.14
CA SER A 200 -9.70 -10.59 1.99
C SER A 200 -10.94 -11.29 1.44
N ASP A 201 -12.14 -10.98 1.96
CA ASP A 201 -13.41 -11.49 1.44
C ASP A 201 -13.60 -11.16 -0.05
N ALA A 202 -13.26 -9.92 -0.45
CA ALA A 202 -13.32 -9.47 -1.83
C ALA A 202 -12.33 -10.24 -2.71
N ALA A 203 -11.09 -10.39 -2.27
CA ALA A 203 -10.05 -11.12 -3.02
C ALA A 203 -10.42 -12.60 -3.22
N GLU A 204 -10.94 -13.26 -2.18
CA GLU A 204 -11.44 -14.64 -2.28
C GLU A 204 -12.60 -14.75 -3.28
N LYS A 205 -13.55 -13.83 -3.23
CA LYS A 205 -14.68 -13.80 -4.17
C LYS A 205 -14.22 -13.65 -5.62
N ILE A 206 -13.20 -12.83 -5.87
CA ILE A 206 -12.62 -12.62 -7.20
C ILE A 206 -11.90 -13.89 -7.66
N ALA A 207 -11.03 -14.46 -6.83
CA ALA A 207 -10.26 -15.66 -7.16
C ALA A 207 -11.17 -16.85 -7.50
N LEU A 208 -12.29 -17.01 -6.77
CA LEU A 208 -13.27 -18.08 -7.01
C LEU A 208 -13.99 -17.99 -8.36
N LYS A 209 -14.00 -16.81 -9.01
CA LYS A 209 -14.62 -16.65 -10.34
C LYS A 209 -13.95 -17.53 -11.40
N ASN A 210 -12.63 -17.75 -11.27
CA ASN A 210 -11.87 -18.65 -12.16
C ASN A 210 -12.09 -20.13 -11.82
N TYR A 211 -12.34 -20.45 -10.54
CA TYR A 211 -12.49 -21.81 -10.04
C TYR A 211 -13.78 -22.51 -10.51
N SER A 212 -14.82 -21.73 -10.86
CA SER A 212 -16.05 -22.27 -11.45
C SER A 212 -15.87 -22.97 -12.82
N MET A 213 -14.67 -22.89 -13.43
CA MET A 213 -14.35 -23.54 -14.71
C MET A 213 -13.32 -24.69 -14.65
N ALA A 214 -12.57 -24.86 -13.56
CA ALA A 214 -11.46 -25.81 -13.49
C ALA A 214 -11.51 -26.66 -12.21
N SER A 215 -12.08 -27.87 -12.30
CA SER A 215 -12.13 -28.85 -11.21
C SER A 215 -11.40 -30.12 -11.63
N SER A 216 -10.25 -30.42 -10.99
CA SER A 216 -9.71 -31.77 -10.68
C SER A 216 -8.24 -31.70 -10.18
N ASN A 217 -7.99 -31.50 -8.87
CA ASN A 217 -6.85 -32.04 -8.07
C ASN A 217 -6.57 -31.24 -6.78
N GLY A 218 -6.87 -31.81 -5.61
CA GLY A 218 -7.08 -31.08 -4.34
C GLY A 218 -5.90 -30.35 -3.66
N ASP A 219 -4.65 -30.83 -3.73
CA ASP A 219 -3.56 -30.24 -2.91
C ASP A 219 -2.75 -29.14 -3.62
N ARG A 220 -2.49 -29.27 -4.93
CA ARG A 220 -1.86 -28.19 -5.74
C ARG A 220 -2.77 -26.97 -5.84
N VAL A 221 -4.08 -27.23 -5.90
CA VAL A 221 -5.14 -26.24 -5.86
C VAL A 221 -5.05 -25.31 -4.66
N LEU A 222 -4.74 -25.80 -3.45
CA LEU A 222 -4.76 -24.94 -2.25
C LEU A 222 -3.62 -23.91 -2.24
N ALA A 223 -2.42 -24.30 -2.66
CA ALA A 223 -1.28 -23.39 -2.76
C ALA A 223 -1.45 -22.38 -3.92
N GLU A 224 -1.91 -22.84 -5.08
CA GLU A 224 -2.24 -21.99 -6.23
C GLU A 224 -3.37 -21.00 -5.89
N ASN A 225 -4.38 -21.44 -5.13
CA ASN A 225 -5.45 -20.58 -4.63
C ASN A 225 -4.94 -19.51 -3.67
N SER A 226 -3.99 -19.83 -2.78
CA SER A 226 -3.41 -18.85 -1.85
C SER A 226 -2.63 -17.75 -2.58
N ILE A 227 -1.84 -18.12 -3.58
CA ILE A 227 -1.11 -17.15 -4.44
C ILE A 227 -2.11 -16.26 -5.18
N MET A 228 -3.13 -16.85 -5.80
CA MET A 228 -4.17 -16.11 -6.52
C MET A 228 -4.95 -15.15 -5.63
N ILE A 229 -5.30 -15.57 -4.42
CA ILE A 229 -5.97 -14.70 -3.44
C ILE A 229 -5.07 -13.50 -3.11
N ASN A 230 -3.76 -13.70 -2.91
CA ASN A 230 -2.84 -12.60 -2.63
C ASN A 230 -2.67 -11.66 -3.82
N ASP A 231 -2.60 -12.19 -5.04
CA ASP A 231 -2.60 -11.38 -6.26
C ASP A 231 -3.88 -10.53 -6.35
N CYS A 232 -5.03 -11.15 -6.05
CA CYS A 232 -6.30 -10.42 -6.02
C CYS A 232 -6.41 -9.40 -4.89
N LYS A 233 -5.74 -9.59 -3.74
CA LYS A 233 -5.65 -8.55 -2.71
C LYS A 233 -4.96 -7.31 -3.26
N SER A 234 -3.87 -7.46 -4.01
CA SER A 234 -3.18 -6.34 -4.66
C SER A 234 -4.11 -5.58 -5.61
N ILE A 235 -4.92 -6.30 -6.40
CA ILE A 235 -5.91 -5.68 -7.28
C ILE A 235 -7.01 -4.95 -6.50
N VAL A 236 -7.52 -5.52 -5.40
CA VAL A 236 -8.51 -4.86 -4.54
C VAL A 236 -7.95 -3.59 -3.92
N LEU A 237 -6.68 -3.57 -3.50
CA LEU A 237 -6.02 -2.38 -2.97
C LEU A 237 -5.91 -1.26 -4.02
N ARG A 238 -5.53 -1.60 -5.26
CA ARG A 238 -5.51 -0.64 -6.39
C ARG A 238 -6.91 -0.14 -6.71
N TRP A 239 -7.92 -1.01 -6.66
CA TRP A 239 -9.31 -0.63 -6.86
C TRP A 239 -9.76 0.35 -5.78
N LEU A 240 -9.47 0.09 -4.50
CA LEU A 240 -9.75 1.04 -3.41
C LEU A 240 -9.06 2.38 -3.65
N ALA A 241 -7.80 2.38 -4.09
CA ALA A 241 -7.07 3.61 -4.42
C ALA A 241 -7.68 4.36 -5.62
N SER A 242 -8.36 3.68 -6.55
CA SER A 242 -9.14 4.32 -7.62
C SER A 242 -10.43 5.00 -7.15
N LYS A 243 -10.94 4.63 -5.97
CA LYS A 243 -12.18 5.17 -5.40
C LYS A 243 -11.93 6.27 -4.36
N LEU A 244 -10.69 6.38 -3.87
CA LEU A 244 -10.29 7.33 -2.85
C LEU A 244 -9.40 8.43 -3.45
N ASP A 245 -9.41 9.62 -2.85
CA ASP A 245 -8.38 10.61 -3.18
C ASP A 245 -6.99 10.10 -2.72
N PRO A 246 -5.88 10.56 -3.31
CA PRO A 246 -4.55 10.04 -3.01
C PRO A 246 -4.17 10.12 -1.53
N SER A 247 -4.62 11.15 -0.81
CA SER A 247 -4.34 11.32 0.62
C SER A 247 -5.08 10.30 1.47
N SER A 248 -6.38 10.11 1.21
CA SER A 248 -7.18 9.07 1.89
C SER A 248 -6.66 7.68 1.55
N ALA A 249 -6.27 7.45 0.29
CA ALA A 249 -5.66 6.20 -0.16
C ALA A 249 -4.37 5.89 0.61
N ASN A 250 -3.47 6.87 0.72
CA ASN A 250 -2.24 6.74 1.48
C ASN A 250 -2.48 6.48 2.96
N ARG A 251 -3.46 7.17 3.56
CA ARG A 251 -3.81 6.99 4.97
C ARG A 251 -4.26 5.57 5.28
N PHE A 252 -5.14 4.97 4.46
CA PHE A 252 -5.59 3.61 4.72
C PHE A 252 -4.47 2.59 4.48
N LEU A 253 -3.69 2.72 3.40
CA LEU A 253 -2.59 1.80 3.09
C LEU A 253 -1.52 1.81 4.19
N ARG A 254 -1.17 2.99 4.71
CA ARG A 254 -0.32 3.12 5.90
C ARG A 254 -0.93 2.45 7.12
N GLY A 255 -2.25 2.55 7.30
CA GLY A 255 -2.94 1.87 8.39
C GLY A 255 -2.89 0.35 8.28
N LEU A 256 -3.07 -0.22 7.08
CA LEU A 256 -2.93 -1.64 6.85
C LEU A 256 -1.51 -2.14 7.15
N SER A 257 -0.49 -1.42 6.67
CA SER A 257 0.91 -1.81 6.85
C SER A 257 1.39 -1.67 8.29
N CYS A 258 0.94 -0.65 9.01
CA CYS A 258 1.20 -0.47 10.42
C CYS A 258 0.87 -1.70 11.27
N CYS A 259 -0.25 -2.35 10.96
CA CYS A 259 -0.80 -3.46 11.74
C CYS A 259 -0.19 -4.83 11.37
N ASN A 260 0.53 -4.92 10.24
CA ASN A 260 1.03 -6.19 9.71
C ASN A 260 2.42 -6.61 10.27
N ILE A 261 3.01 -5.83 11.17
CA ILE A 261 4.43 -5.95 11.59
C ILE A 261 4.65 -7.02 12.69
N ASN A 262 3.64 -7.83 13.02
CA ASN A 262 3.75 -8.90 14.02
C ASN A 262 3.46 -10.33 13.51
N LYS A 263 3.41 -10.58 12.19
CA LYS A 263 3.18 -11.93 11.67
C LYS A 263 4.45 -12.71 11.30
N VAL A 264 5.64 -12.25 11.70
CA VAL A 264 6.90 -13.01 11.49
C VAL A 264 7.46 -13.52 12.81
N SER A 265 6.87 -14.60 13.30
CA SER A 265 7.56 -15.69 14.02
C SER A 265 6.56 -16.79 14.37
N GLU A 266 6.35 -17.72 13.43
CA GLU A 266 6.13 -19.14 13.71
C GLU A 266 7.18 -19.94 12.95
#